data_AF-A0A536PC35-F1
#
_entry.id   AF-A0A536PC35-F1
#
_cell.length_a   1.000
_cell.length_b   1.000
_cell.length_c   1.000
_cell.angle_alpha   90.00
_cell.angle_beta   90.00
_cell.angle_gamma   90.00
#
_symmetry.space_group_name_H-M   'P 1'
#
loop_
_entity.id
_entity.type
_entity.pdbx_description
1 polymer ?
#
loop_
_entity_poly.entity_id
_entity_poly.type
_entity_poly.pdbx_seq_one_letter_code
_entity_poly.pdbx_strand_id
1 'polypeptide(L)'
;MKAIGSGRRLPRSGNAALAAGALIQGVLGIEFLLAGLSKAADSHYLANFKAFVATSPGAHRGPIAPLIQAVVTPHPVLAAWLAEFGELAIGIILLVAALETARRRFAGRVGAELSYEPAVALAGAAAGLGLATISGTIFLLDGGILPTVNPAFAFSSAIPVELMMVPLGLGIAWLELGRFAALRHARIAAR
;
A
#
# COMPACT_ATOMS: atom_id res chain seq x y z
N MET A 1 34.57 -35.22 14.82
CA MET A 1 33.63 -34.80 13.75
C MET A 1 33.63 -33.28 13.69
N LYS A 2 34.05 -32.72 12.55
CA LYS A 2 34.16 -31.27 12.30
C LYS A 2 32.76 -30.67 12.25
N ALA A 3 32.48 -29.65 13.07
CA ALA A 3 31.24 -28.90 13.00
C ALA A 3 31.10 -28.28 11.60
N ILE A 4 30.10 -28.75 10.87
CA ILE A 4 29.74 -28.23 9.54
C ILE A 4 29.24 -26.80 9.75
N GLY A 5 29.82 -25.87 8.99
CA GLY A 5 29.73 -24.43 9.21
C GLY A 5 28.32 -23.95 9.50
N SER A 6 28.22 -23.08 10.50
CA SER A 6 27.05 -22.25 10.74
C SER A 6 26.86 -21.35 9.50
N GLY A 7 26.12 -21.85 8.51
CA GLY A 7 25.65 -21.05 7.40
C GLY A 7 24.96 -19.83 7.98
N ARG A 8 25.57 -18.66 7.83
CA ARG A 8 25.07 -17.40 8.37
C ARG A 8 23.68 -17.19 7.78
N ARG A 9 22.63 -17.52 8.54
CA ARG A 9 21.24 -17.37 8.10
C ARG A 9 21.10 -15.97 7.52
N LEU A 10 20.56 -15.87 6.31
CA LEU A 10 20.21 -14.57 5.72
C LEU A 10 19.40 -13.78 6.76
N PRO A 11 19.63 -12.45 6.89
CA PRO A 11 18.79 -11.62 7.74
C PRO A 11 17.32 -11.90 7.42
N ARG A 12 16.46 -12.00 8.44
CA ARG A 12 15.04 -12.34 8.26
C ARG A 12 14.31 -11.39 7.29
N SER A 13 14.86 -10.18 7.10
CA SER A 13 14.42 -9.14 6.17
C SER A 13 15.13 -9.12 4.81
N GLY A 14 16.17 -9.93 4.59
CA GLY A 14 17.04 -9.91 3.40
C GLY A 14 16.72 -10.95 2.31
N ASN A 15 15.57 -11.62 2.38
CA ASN A 15 15.16 -12.63 1.38
C ASN A 15 14.70 -11.96 0.07
N ALA A 16 14.90 -12.63 -1.06
CA ALA A 16 14.42 -12.23 -2.39
C ALA A 16 12.92 -11.88 -2.44
N ALA A 17 12.07 -12.59 -1.69
CA ALA A 17 10.64 -12.26 -1.61
C ALA A 17 10.40 -10.87 -1.00
N LEU A 18 11.13 -10.51 0.06
CA LEU A 18 11.05 -9.18 0.66
C LEU A 18 11.72 -8.12 -0.20
N ALA A 19 12.78 -8.46 -0.94
CA ALA A 19 13.39 -7.55 -1.90
C ALA A 19 12.44 -7.22 -3.08
N ALA A 20 11.72 -8.22 -3.59
CA ALA A 20 10.69 -8.01 -4.61
C ALA A 20 9.53 -7.18 -4.04
N GLY A 21 9.08 -7.50 -2.82
CA GLY A 21 8.11 -6.69 -2.08
C GLY A 21 8.55 -5.24 -1.94
N ALA A 22 9.80 -4.98 -1.58
CA ALA A 22 10.36 -3.65 -1.44
C ALA A 22 10.35 -2.85 -2.75
N LEU A 23 10.56 -3.49 -3.90
CA LEU A 23 10.44 -2.83 -5.20
C LEU A 23 8.98 -2.41 -5.49
N ILE A 24 8.03 -3.31 -5.24
CA ILE A 24 6.59 -3.03 -5.42
C ILE A 24 6.16 -1.90 -4.46
N GLN A 25 6.56 -1.99 -3.19
CA GLN A 25 6.34 -0.94 -2.18
C GLN A 25 6.96 0.38 -2.60
N GLY A 26 8.16 0.37 -3.18
CA GLY A 26 8.84 1.57 -3.67
C GLY A 26 8.05 2.24 -4.78
N VAL A 27 7.63 1.48 -5.80
CA VAL A 27 6.86 2.01 -6.93
C VAL A 27 5.50 2.55 -6.48
N LEU A 28 4.75 1.76 -5.71
CA LEU A 28 3.43 2.19 -5.20
C LEU A 28 3.56 3.33 -4.18
N GLY A 29 4.65 3.36 -3.41
CA GLY A 29 4.96 4.44 -2.50
C GLY A 29 5.22 5.76 -3.23
N ILE A 30 5.94 5.72 -4.35
CA ILE A 30 6.12 6.90 -5.24
C ILE A 30 4.76 7.33 -5.79
N GLU A 31 3.98 6.40 -6.34
CA GLU A 31 2.66 6.69 -6.91
C GLU A 31 1.76 7.42 -5.91
N PHE A 32 1.60 6.86 -4.71
CA PHE A 32 0.73 7.44 -3.68
C PHE A 32 1.28 8.77 -3.14
N LEU A 33 2.60 8.90 -3.00
CA LEU A 33 3.21 10.16 -2.59
C LEU A 33 2.95 11.26 -3.64
N LEU A 34 3.16 10.96 -4.91
CA LEU A 34 2.94 11.92 -6.00
C LEU A 34 1.45 12.24 -6.16
N ALA A 35 0.57 11.26 -6.02
CA ALA A 35 -0.88 11.47 -6.06
C ALA A 35 -1.33 12.40 -4.93
N GLY A 36 -0.86 12.16 -3.70
CA GLY A 36 -1.14 13.02 -2.55
C GLY A 36 -0.56 14.43 -2.69
N LEU A 37 0.68 14.57 -3.17
CA LEU A 37 1.31 15.87 -3.42
C LEU A 37 0.57 16.64 -4.52
N SER A 38 0.08 15.95 -5.54
CA SER A 38 -0.70 16.55 -6.62
C SER A 38 -2.03 17.10 -6.10
N LYS A 39 -2.70 16.37 -5.19
CA LYS A 39 -3.91 16.83 -4.51
C LYS A 39 -3.63 18.07 -3.64
N ALA A 40 -2.55 18.05 -2.86
CA ALA A 40 -2.16 19.17 -2.01
C ALA A 40 -1.78 20.43 -2.81
N ALA A 41 -1.25 20.26 -4.03
CA ALA A 41 -0.88 21.36 -4.92
C ALA A 41 -2.05 21.93 -5.74
N ASP A 42 -3.16 21.18 -5.88
CA ASP A 42 -4.31 21.62 -6.66
C ASP A 42 -5.26 22.51 -5.83
N SER A 43 -5.24 23.81 -6.12
CA SER A 43 -6.16 24.80 -5.52
C SER A 43 -7.66 24.49 -5.73
N HIS A 44 -8.01 23.66 -6.72
CA HIS A 44 -9.38 23.24 -7.00
C HIS A 44 -9.68 21.82 -6.51
N TYR A 45 -8.76 21.16 -5.80
CA TYR A 45 -8.89 19.76 -5.41
C TYR A 45 -10.22 19.45 -4.73
N LEU A 46 -10.64 20.27 -3.77
CA LEU A 46 -11.91 20.05 -3.07
C LEU A 46 -13.14 20.15 -4.00
N ALA A 47 -13.14 21.07 -4.95
CA ALA A 47 -14.22 21.20 -5.92
C ALA A 47 -14.25 20.00 -6.88
N ASN A 48 -13.07 19.60 -7.36
CA ASN A 48 -12.87 18.44 -8.22
C ASN A 48 -13.29 17.14 -7.52
N PHE A 49 -12.94 16.96 -6.24
CA PHE A 49 -13.34 15.81 -5.44
C PHE A 49 -14.86 15.72 -5.28
N LYS A 50 -15.52 16.83 -4.97
CA LYS A 50 -16.99 16.88 -4.87
C LYS A 50 -17.65 16.51 -6.20
N ALA A 51 -17.14 17.07 -7.30
CA ALA A 51 -17.65 16.77 -8.64
C ALA A 51 -17.41 15.30 -9.01
N PHE A 52 -16.23 14.76 -8.71
CA PHE A 52 -15.90 13.34 -8.88
C PHE A 52 -16.92 12.46 -8.15
N VAL A 53 -17.04 12.59 -6.83
CA VAL A 53 -17.99 11.76 -6.05
C VAL A 53 -19.44 11.93 -6.54
N ALA A 54 -19.85 13.15 -6.89
CA ALA A 54 -21.22 13.40 -7.36
C ALA A 54 -21.50 12.77 -8.75
N THR A 55 -20.48 12.55 -9.56
CA THR A 55 -20.61 11.97 -10.91
C THR A 55 -20.24 10.48 -10.96
N SER A 56 -19.57 9.96 -9.93
CA SER A 56 -19.19 8.55 -9.80
C SER A 56 -20.41 7.63 -9.76
N PRO A 57 -20.51 6.61 -10.63
CA PRO A 57 -21.60 5.64 -10.62
C PRO A 57 -21.76 4.93 -9.26
N GLY A 58 -20.63 4.58 -8.63
CA GLY A 58 -20.56 3.90 -7.34
C GLY A 58 -21.01 4.73 -6.14
N ALA A 59 -21.15 6.05 -6.29
CA ALA A 59 -21.74 6.92 -5.28
C ALA A 59 -23.28 6.82 -5.25
N HIS A 60 -23.89 6.44 -6.36
CA HIS A 60 -25.35 6.39 -6.53
C HIS A 60 -25.90 4.97 -6.48
N ARG A 61 -25.10 3.99 -6.91
CA ARG A 61 -25.51 2.58 -7.04
C ARG A 61 -24.36 1.64 -6.68
N GLY A 62 -24.68 0.41 -6.31
CA GLY A 62 -23.67 -0.61 -5.99
C GLY A 62 -23.36 -0.75 -4.51
N PRO A 63 -22.37 -1.58 -4.15
CA PRO A 63 -22.19 -2.07 -2.78
C PRO A 63 -21.74 -1.00 -1.78
N ILE A 64 -21.07 0.06 -2.24
CA ILE A 64 -20.57 1.14 -1.39
C ILE A 64 -21.46 2.38 -1.39
N ALA A 65 -22.46 2.46 -2.28
CA ALA A 65 -23.30 3.65 -2.42
C ALA A 65 -23.96 4.09 -1.09
N PRO A 66 -24.52 3.18 -0.25
CA PRO A 66 -25.07 3.58 1.04
C PRO A 66 -24.04 4.24 1.96
N LEU A 67 -22.81 3.72 1.97
CA LEU A 67 -21.71 4.28 2.77
C LEU A 67 -21.29 5.66 2.25
N ILE A 68 -21.17 5.80 0.92
CA ILE A 68 -20.82 7.09 0.29
C ILE A 68 -21.89 8.13 0.61
N GLN A 69 -23.17 7.79 0.44
CA GLN A 69 -24.29 8.71 0.69
C GLN A 69 -24.45 9.08 2.17
N ALA A 70 -24.12 8.15 3.08
CA ALA A 70 -24.23 8.38 4.52
C ALA A 70 -23.03 9.14 5.11
N VAL A 71 -21.83 8.96 4.55
CA VAL A 71 -20.57 9.44 5.19
C VAL A 71 -19.82 10.44 4.31
N VAL A 72 -19.63 10.14 3.02
CA VAL A 72 -18.79 10.95 2.13
C VAL A 72 -19.56 12.16 1.59
N THR A 73 -20.75 11.95 1.04
CA THR A 73 -21.56 13.01 0.44
C THR A 73 -21.95 14.11 1.43
N PRO A 74 -22.29 13.82 2.71
CA PRO A 74 -22.56 14.85 3.70
C PRO A 74 -21.31 15.58 4.18
N HIS A 75 -20.14 14.93 4.10
CA HIS A 75 -18.88 15.44 4.63
C HIS A 75 -17.74 15.41 3.58
N PRO A 76 -17.91 16.05 2.41
CA PRO A 76 -16.97 15.91 1.30
C PRO A 76 -15.61 16.53 1.59
N VAL A 77 -15.55 17.54 2.46
CA VAL A 77 -14.29 18.16 2.91
C VAL A 77 -13.46 17.16 3.70
N LEU A 78 -14.09 16.46 4.65
CA LEU A 78 -13.41 15.47 5.47
C LEU A 78 -12.93 14.30 4.60
N ALA A 79 -13.77 13.83 3.67
CA ALA A 79 -13.40 12.75 2.76
C ALA A 79 -12.25 13.15 1.81
N ALA A 80 -12.25 14.38 1.29
CA ALA A 80 -11.15 14.90 0.46
C ALA A 80 -9.85 14.96 1.26
N TRP A 81 -9.88 15.48 2.50
CA TRP A 81 -8.70 15.48 3.37
C TRP A 81 -8.21 14.08 3.70
N LEU A 82 -9.12 13.14 4.00
CA LEU A 82 -8.75 11.75 4.25
C LEU A 82 -8.09 11.11 3.02
N ALA A 83 -8.55 11.40 1.81
CA ALA A 83 -7.93 10.92 0.58
C ALA A 83 -6.55 11.55 0.36
N GLU A 84 -6.43 12.88 0.46
CA GLU A 84 -5.16 13.61 0.31
C GLU A 84 -4.11 13.16 1.32
N PHE A 85 -4.41 13.28 2.61
CA PHE A 85 -3.46 12.91 3.67
C PHE A 85 -3.25 11.40 3.75
N GLY A 86 -4.28 10.61 3.44
CA GLY A 86 -4.18 9.15 3.38
C GLY A 86 -3.17 8.71 2.32
N GLU A 87 -3.29 9.24 1.10
CA GLU A 87 -2.35 8.93 0.03
C GLU A 87 -0.92 9.37 0.35
N LEU A 88 -0.74 10.60 0.85
CA LEU A 88 0.58 11.09 1.28
C LEU A 88 1.21 10.19 2.35
N ALA A 89 0.45 9.88 3.40
CA ALA A 89 0.94 9.07 4.50
C ALA A 89 1.29 7.64 4.05
N ILE A 90 0.41 7.01 3.26
CA ILE A 90 0.65 5.68 2.68
C ILE A 90 1.91 5.71 1.81
N GLY A 91 2.04 6.70 0.93
CA GLY A 91 3.20 6.85 0.04
C GLY A 91 4.52 6.92 0.82
N ILE A 92 4.59 7.80 1.82
CA ILE A 92 5.77 7.96 2.68
C ILE A 92 6.09 6.66 3.42
N ILE A 93 5.09 6.02 4.05
CA ILE A 93 5.30 4.82 4.84
C ILE A 93 5.80 3.66 3.96
N LEU A 94 5.21 3.48 2.78
CA LEU A 94 5.65 2.45 1.83
C LEU A 94 7.09 2.68 1.36
N LEU A 95 7.48 3.93 1.09
CA LEU A 95 8.86 4.27 0.73
C LEU A 95 9.84 4.00 1.86
N VAL A 96 9.51 4.38 3.09
CA VAL A 96 10.35 4.10 4.26
C VAL A 96 10.49 2.59 4.46
N ALA A 97 9.40 1.82 4.36
CA ALA A 97 9.42 0.36 4.49
C ALA A 97 10.24 -0.30 3.36
N ALA A 98 10.11 0.18 2.12
CA ALA A 98 10.89 -0.27 0.98
C ALA A 98 12.39 -0.02 1.16
N LEU A 99 12.77 1.20 1.55
CA LEU A 99 14.16 1.58 1.80
C LEU A 99 14.77 0.78 2.95
N GLU A 100 14.00 0.53 4.02
CA GLU A 100 14.46 -0.26 5.15
C GLU A 100 14.71 -1.72 4.74
N THR A 101 13.77 -2.32 4.01
CA THR A 101 13.91 -3.68 3.49
C THR A 101 15.07 -3.80 2.50
N ALA A 102 15.26 -2.81 1.62
CA ALA A 102 16.39 -2.76 0.69
C ALA A 102 17.72 -2.62 1.44
N ARG A 103 17.78 -1.74 2.46
CA ARG A 103 18.97 -1.52 3.29
C ARG A 103 19.48 -2.81 3.91
N ARG A 104 18.58 -3.70 4.34
CA ARG A 104 18.92 -5.01 4.94
C ARG A 104 19.64 -5.98 4.01
N ARG A 105 19.72 -5.67 2.71
CA ARG A 105 20.51 -6.44 1.73
C ARG A 105 21.99 -6.08 1.73
N PHE A 106 22.37 -4.93 2.28
CA PHE A 106 23.79 -4.56 2.38
C PHE A 106 24.48 -5.29 3.54
N ALA A 107 25.76 -5.62 3.37
CA ALA A 107 26.57 -6.21 4.42
C ALA A 107 27.07 -5.17 5.43
N GLY A 108 27.60 -5.64 6.57
CA GLY A 108 28.24 -4.79 7.57
C GLY A 108 27.25 -3.94 8.37
N ARG A 109 27.69 -2.75 8.82
CA ARG A 109 26.92 -1.87 9.70
C ARG A 109 25.65 -1.30 9.03
N VAL A 110 25.66 -1.16 7.70
CA VAL A 110 24.55 -0.58 6.94
C VAL A 110 23.31 -1.47 6.98
N GLY A 111 23.47 -2.79 6.79
CA GLY A 111 22.36 -3.76 6.88
C GLY A 111 22.14 -4.35 8.27
N ALA A 112 22.78 -3.80 9.31
CA ALA A 112 22.59 -4.25 10.68
C ALA A 112 21.12 -4.06 11.12
N GLU A 113 20.66 -4.93 12.02
CA GLU A 113 19.30 -4.82 12.56
C GLU A 113 19.17 -3.61 13.47
N LEU A 114 18.08 -2.85 13.29
CA LEU A 114 17.76 -1.67 14.07
C LEU A 114 16.52 -1.87 14.96
N SER A 115 16.48 -1.13 16.07
CA SER A 115 15.46 -1.25 17.11
C SER A 115 14.06 -0.76 16.67
N TYR A 116 13.94 -0.02 15.57
CA TYR A 116 12.66 0.46 15.07
C TYR A 116 12.05 -0.43 13.95
N GLU A 117 12.78 -1.41 13.41
CA GLU A 117 12.32 -2.17 12.23
C GLU A 117 10.93 -2.83 12.36
N PRO A 118 10.54 -3.43 13.50
CA PRO A 118 9.18 -3.96 13.68
C PRO A 118 8.11 -2.87 13.58
N ALA A 119 8.36 -1.67 14.09
CA ALA A 119 7.39 -0.58 13.99
C ALA A 119 7.21 -0.16 12.53
N VAL A 120 8.32 -0.08 11.76
CA VAL A 120 8.28 0.17 10.31
C VAL A 120 7.55 -0.95 9.58
N ALA A 121 7.75 -2.20 9.97
CA ALA A 121 7.03 -3.34 9.39
C ALA A 121 5.52 -3.25 9.64
N LEU A 122 5.12 -2.97 10.87
CA LEU A 122 3.71 -2.81 11.22
C LEU A 122 3.08 -1.63 10.48
N ALA A 123 3.79 -0.51 10.40
CA ALA A 123 3.34 0.66 9.63
C ALA A 123 3.23 0.34 8.14
N GLY A 124 4.23 -0.34 7.55
CA GLY A 124 4.22 -0.80 6.16
C GLY A 124 3.03 -1.73 5.88
N ALA A 125 2.70 -2.61 6.82
CA ALA A 125 1.53 -3.46 6.71
C ALA A 125 0.23 -2.67 6.71
N ALA A 126 0.09 -1.72 7.64
CA ALA A 126 -1.07 -0.83 7.70
C ALA A 126 -1.20 0.02 6.42
N ALA A 127 -0.09 0.51 5.88
CA ALA A 127 -0.07 1.26 4.62
C ALA A 127 -0.48 0.38 3.43
N GLY A 128 -0.05 -0.89 3.39
CA GLY A 128 -0.50 -1.86 2.38
C GLY A 128 -2.02 -2.08 2.42
N LEU A 129 -2.60 -2.20 3.62
CA LEU A 129 -4.05 -2.28 3.80
C LEU A 129 -4.76 -0.99 3.39
N GLY A 130 -4.19 0.16 3.76
CA GLY A 130 -4.70 1.48 3.38
C GLY A 130 -4.74 1.65 1.86
N LEU A 131 -3.64 1.29 1.19
CA LEU A 131 -3.54 1.29 -0.28
C LEU A 131 -4.63 0.41 -0.90
N ALA A 132 -4.75 -0.84 -0.45
CA ALA A 132 -5.76 -1.76 -0.96
C ALA A 132 -7.19 -1.23 -0.75
N THR A 133 -7.43 -0.58 0.38
CA THR A 133 -8.74 0.02 0.71
C THR A 133 -9.06 1.21 -0.19
N ILE A 134 -8.12 2.15 -0.36
CA ILE A 134 -8.30 3.33 -1.21
C ILE A 134 -8.51 2.89 -2.65
N SER A 135 -7.61 2.07 -3.21
CA SER A 135 -7.72 1.61 -4.60
C SER A 135 -8.99 0.80 -4.83
N GLY A 136 -9.38 -0.06 -3.88
CA GLY A 136 -10.63 -0.81 -3.96
C GLY A 136 -11.87 0.09 -3.93
N THR A 137 -11.83 1.16 -3.12
CA THR A 137 -12.92 2.13 -3.04
C THR A 137 -13.03 2.96 -4.31
N ILE A 138 -11.91 3.39 -4.91
CA ILE A 138 -11.91 4.09 -6.20
C ILE A 138 -12.47 3.19 -7.29
N PHE A 139 -12.00 1.94 -7.40
CA PHE A 139 -12.53 0.97 -8.35
C PHE A 139 -14.05 0.81 -8.25
N LEU A 140 -14.59 0.71 -7.03
CA LEU A 140 -16.02 0.61 -6.81
C LEU A 140 -16.76 1.93 -7.08
N LEU A 141 -16.15 3.09 -6.78
CA LEU A 141 -16.70 4.41 -7.07
C LEU A 141 -16.84 4.64 -8.59
N ASP A 142 -15.88 4.19 -9.38
CA ASP A 142 -15.91 4.29 -10.84
C ASP A 142 -16.91 3.33 -11.49
N GLY A 143 -17.63 2.52 -10.70
CA GLY A 143 -18.58 1.53 -11.20
C GLY A 143 -17.88 0.28 -11.74
N GLY A 144 -16.68 -0.02 -11.23
CA GLY A 144 -15.86 -1.14 -11.64
C GLY A 144 -16.60 -2.48 -11.57
N ILE A 145 -16.39 -3.29 -12.60
CA ILE A 145 -16.89 -4.65 -12.71
C ILE A 145 -15.73 -5.62 -12.67
N LEU A 146 -15.96 -6.83 -12.14
CA LEU A 146 -14.92 -7.85 -12.11
C LEU A 146 -14.46 -8.18 -13.55
N PRO A 147 -13.15 -8.38 -13.77
CA PRO A 147 -12.61 -8.74 -15.07
C PRO A 147 -13.34 -9.94 -15.68
N THR A 148 -13.77 -9.79 -16.93
CA THR A 148 -14.38 -10.86 -17.73
C THR A 148 -13.76 -10.91 -19.12
N VAL A 149 -13.89 -12.04 -19.80
CA VAL A 149 -13.45 -12.16 -21.19
C VAL A 149 -14.39 -11.35 -22.07
N ASN A 150 -13.91 -10.24 -22.61
CA ASN A 150 -14.68 -9.36 -23.49
C ASN A 150 -13.84 -8.94 -24.71
N PRO A 151 -14.20 -9.37 -25.94
CA PRO A 151 -13.49 -9.00 -27.16
C PRO A 151 -13.40 -7.48 -27.42
N ALA A 152 -14.33 -6.69 -26.88
CA ALA A 152 -14.32 -5.23 -27.00
C ALA A 152 -13.13 -4.57 -26.28
N PHE A 153 -12.46 -5.30 -25.38
CA PHE A 153 -11.32 -4.82 -24.59
C PHE A 153 -9.96 -5.33 -25.09
N ALA A 154 -9.86 -5.77 -26.35
CA ALA A 154 -8.65 -6.36 -26.92
C ALA A 154 -7.39 -5.46 -26.83
N PHE A 155 -7.56 -4.13 -26.76
CA PHE A 155 -6.47 -3.16 -26.65
C PHE A 155 -6.49 -2.34 -25.34
N SER A 156 -7.30 -2.75 -24.37
CA SER A 156 -7.36 -2.13 -23.04
C SER A 156 -6.87 -3.11 -21.96
N SER A 157 -6.58 -2.60 -20.75
CA SER A 157 -6.23 -3.50 -19.64
C SER A 157 -7.42 -4.38 -19.25
N ALA A 158 -7.21 -5.69 -19.17
CA ALA A 158 -8.22 -6.62 -18.69
C ALA A 158 -8.53 -6.43 -17.19
N ILE A 159 -7.55 -5.93 -16.42
CA ILE A 159 -7.70 -5.63 -15.00
C ILE A 159 -7.50 -4.12 -14.83
N PRO A 160 -8.52 -3.37 -14.38
CA PRO A 160 -8.37 -1.95 -14.03
C PRO A 160 -7.23 -1.77 -13.03
N VAL A 161 -6.44 -0.70 -13.18
CA VAL A 161 -5.22 -0.52 -12.39
C VAL A 161 -5.55 -0.38 -10.90
N GLU A 162 -6.68 0.25 -10.58
CA GLU A 162 -7.23 0.39 -9.23
C GLU A 162 -7.54 -0.98 -8.62
N LEU A 163 -8.12 -1.89 -9.40
CA LEU A 163 -8.38 -3.26 -8.96
C LEU A 163 -7.08 -4.07 -8.81
N MET A 164 -6.10 -3.86 -9.70
CA MET A 164 -4.80 -4.53 -9.63
C MET A 164 -4.02 -4.12 -8.37
N MET A 165 -4.16 -2.88 -7.92
CA MET A 165 -3.51 -2.38 -6.69
C MET A 165 -4.03 -3.08 -5.43
N VAL A 166 -5.28 -3.57 -5.41
CA VAL A 166 -5.86 -4.26 -4.24
C VAL A 166 -5.04 -5.49 -3.80
N PRO A 167 -4.84 -6.53 -4.64
CA PRO A 167 -4.04 -7.68 -4.26
C PRO A 167 -2.56 -7.33 -4.01
N LEU A 168 -2.02 -6.29 -4.66
CA LEU A 168 -0.67 -5.81 -4.38
C LEU A 168 -0.57 -5.23 -2.96
N GLY A 169 -1.51 -4.38 -2.56
CA GLY A 169 -1.58 -3.83 -1.21
C GLY A 169 -1.76 -4.91 -0.15
N LEU A 170 -2.64 -5.90 -0.40
CA LEU A 170 -2.80 -7.06 0.48
C LEU A 170 -1.52 -7.91 0.56
N GLY A 171 -0.83 -8.11 -0.55
CA GLY A 171 0.46 -8.81 -0.60
C GLY A 171 1.54 -8.09 0.20
N ILE A 172 1.62 -6.76 0.09
CA ILE A 172 2.50 -5.92 0.91
C ILE A 172 2.15 -6.09 2.39
N ALA A 173 0.86 -5.98 2.74
CA ALA A 173 0.41 -6.13 4.11
C ALA A 173 0.80 -7.48 4.71
N TRP A 174 0.60 -8.55 3.94
CA TRP A 174 0.98 -9.90 4.34
C TRP A 174 2.49 -10.05 4.57
N LEU A 175 3.32 -9.59 3.63
CA LEU A 175 4.77 -9.66 3.72
C LEU A 175 5.31 -8.88 4.93
N GLU A 176 4.80 -7.67 5.15
CA GLU A 176 5.20 -6.80 6.24
C GLU A 176 4.73 -7.30 7.61
N LEU A 177 3.53 -7.90 7.71
CA LEU A 177 3.09 -8.60 8.94
C LEU A 177 3.97 -9.80 9.25
N GLY A 178 4.31 -10.60 8.24
CA GLY A 178 5.25 -11.71 8.39
C GLY A 178 6.61 -11.23 8.90
N ARG A 179 7.12 -10.13 8.34
CA ARG A 179 8.37 -9.50 8.75
C ARG A 179 8.28 -8.95 10.18
N PHE A 180 7.19 -8.27 10.54
CA PHE A 180 6.93 -7.78 11.89
C PHE A 180 6.99 -8.90 12.92
N ALA A 181 6.25 -10.00 12.68
CA ALA A 181 6.22 -11.15 13.57
C ALA A 181 7.62 -11.77 13.72
N ALA A 182 8.35 -11.92 12.61
CA ALA A 182 9.70 -12.49 12.60
C ALA A 182 10.70 -11.66 13.40
N LEU A 183 10.66 -10.33 13.27
CA LEU A 183 11.54 -9.42 14.02
C LEU A 183 11.17 -9.34 15.51
N ARG A 184 9.86 -9.37 15.84
CA ARG A 184 9.39 -9.40 17.23
C ARG A 184 9.89 -10.65 17.96
N HIS A 185 9.75 -11.82 17.34
CA HIS A 185 10.25 -13.07 17.92
C HIS A 185 11.77 -13.08 18.10
N ALA A 186 12.52 -12.53 17.13
CA ALA A 186 13.97 -12.44 17.22
C ALA A 186 14.43 -11.63 18.44
N ARG A 187 13.73 -10.54 18.77
CA ARG A 187 14.02 -9.71 19.94
C ARG A 187 13.71 -10.38 21.26
N ILE A 188 12.58 -11.10 21.32
CA ILE A 188 12.21 -11.83 22.54
C ILE A 188 13.27 -12.89 22.84
N ALA A 189 13.75 -13.60 21.82
CA ALA A 189 14.78 -14.64 21.98
C ALA A 189 16.19 -14.10 22.31
N ALA A 190 16.44 -12.80 22.14
CA ALA A 190 17.72 -12.16 22.43
C ALA A 190 17.77 -11.50 23.82
N ARG A 191 16.67 -11.56 24.58
CA ARG A 191 16.57 -11.14 25.98
C ARG A 191 16.66 -12.34 26.89
#